data_AF-W5VW23-F1
#
_entry.id   AF-W5VW23-F1
#
_cell.length_a   1.000
_cell.length_b   1.000
_cell.length_c   1.000
_cell.angle_alpha   90.00
_cell.angle_beta   90.00
_cell.angle_gamma   90.00
#
_symmetry.space_group_name_H-M   'P 1'
#
loop_
_entity.id
_entity.type
_entity.pdbx_description
1 polymer ?
#
loop_
_entity_poly.entity_id
_entity_poly.type
_entity_poly.pdbx_seq_one_letter_code
_entity_poly.pdbx_strand_id
1 'polypeptide(L)'
;SHFMIYGESYKVIVAEAAKNALAEAGGEYFVTHPLMDGSDPDKCVGAIGFSVRENKVYVFKAKAVMAAMGGAVHVFKPRSTGEGFGRSWYPPFNSGASTFFTAYAGAELTSQEIRFIPVRFKDGYGP
;
A
#
# COMPACT_ATOMS: atom_id res chain seq x y z
N SER A 1 -18.54 9.92 23.24
CA SER A 1 -17.41 10.75 23.70
C SER A 1 -16.64 11.22 22.49
N HIS A 2 -16.36 12.52 22.38
CA HIS A 2 -15.50 13.06 21.32
C HIS A 2 -14.08 13.13 21.85
N PHE A 3 -13.13 12.49 21.16
CA PHE A 3 -11.71 12.56 21.48
C PHE A 3 -11.00 13.31 20.36
N MET A 4 -10.49 14.50 20.68
CA MET A 4 -9.69 15.30 19.77
C MET A 4 -8.21 15.10 20.11
N ILE A 5 -7.36 14.96 19.10
CA ILE A 5 -5.92 14.78 19.26
C ILE A 5 -5.14 15.83 18.48
N TYR A 6 -3.96 16.19 18.96
CA TYR A 6 -2.97 16.98 18.21
C TYR A 6 -2.11 16.03 17.36
N GLY A 7 -2.69 15.56 16.25
CA GLY A 7 -2.20 14.40 15.51
C GLY A 7 -1.14 14.67 14.43
N GLU A 8 -0.49 15.83 14.40
CA GLU A 8 0.51 16.16 13.37
C GLU A 8 1.63 15.11 13.30
N SER A 9 2.11 14.66 14.46
CA SER A 9 3.18 13.67 14.56
C SER A 9 2.67 12.22 14.67
N TYR A 10 1.39 11.94 14.37
CA TYR A 10 0.83 10.61 14.61
C TYR A 10 1.60 9.51 13.86
N LYS A 11 1.91 9.71 12.59
CA LYS A 11 2.70 8.73 11.82
C LYS A 11 4.15 8.63 12.33
N VAL A 12 4.75 9.73 12.79
CA VAL A 12 6.13 9.73 13.32
C VAL A 12 6.21 8.86 14.58
N ILE A 13 5.31 9.08 15.54
CA ILE A 13 5.25 8.33 16.81
C ILE A 13 5.05 6.83 16.55
N VAL A 14 4.09 6.48 15.68
CA VAL A 14 3.83 5.06 15.36
C VAL A 14 4.98 4.44 14.56
N ALA A 15 5.65 5.21 13.69
CA ALA A 15 6.76 4.71 12.90
C ALA A 15 8.03 4.47 13.73
N GLU A 16 8.25 5.24 14.80
CA GLU A 16 9.44 5.09 15.66
C GLU A 16 9.53 3.69 16.27
N ALA A 17 8.40 3.18 16.77
CA ALA A 17 8.32 1.81 17.30
C ALA A 17 8.65 0.76 16.21
N ALA A 18 8.14 0.95 14.99
CA ALA A 18 8.39 0.03 13.88
C ALA A 18 9.84 0.11 13.36
N LYS A 19 10.44 1.30 13.37
CA LYS A 19 11.80 1.55 12.87
C LYS A 19 12.84 0.73 13.64
N ASN A 20 12.70 0.65 14.96
CA ASN A 20 13.60 -0.15 15.80
C ASN A 20 13.53 -1.64 15.45
N ALA A 21 12.34 -2.15 15.11
CA ALA A 21 12.16 -3.54 14.67
C ALA A 21 12.64 -3.78 13.23
N LEU A 22 12.64 -2.75 12.38
CA LEU A 22 13.01 -2.84 10.96
C LEU A 22 14.49 -2.53 10.67
N ALA A 23 15.28 -2.18 11.68
CA ALA A 23 16.69 -1.83 11.52
C ALA A 23 17.52 -2.93 10.82
N GLU A 24 17.11 -4.20 10.97
CA GLU A 24 17.74 -5.35 10.29
C GLU A 24 17.32 -5.52 8.82
N ALA A 25 16.14 -5.00 8.42
CA ALA A 25 15.61 -5.21 7.07
C ALA A 25 16.32 -4.33 6.02
N GLY A 26 16.79 -3.14 6.43
CA GLY A 26 17.47 -2.18 5.56
C GLY A 26 16.61 -1.66 4.39
N GLY A 27 17.09 -0.63 3.69
CA GLY A 27 16.65 -0.23 2.34
C GLY A 27 15.24 0.36 2.13
N GLU A 28 15.05 0.87 0.92
CA GLU A 28 13.76 1.30 0.37
C GLU A 28 13.43 0.42 -0.83
N TYR A 29 12.33 -0.33 -0.74
CA TYR A 29 11.96 -1.33 -1.74
C TYR A 29 10.55 -1.09 -2.24
N PHE A 30 10.33 -1.36 -3.52
CA PHE A 30 8.99 -1.48 -4.07
C PHE A 30 8.66 -2.97 -4.28
N VAL A 31 7.73 -3.50 -3.50
CA VAL A 31 7.24 -4.88 -3.63
C VAL A 31 6.21 -4.93 -4.75
N THR A 32 6.32 -5.93 -5.62
CA THR A 32 5.44 -6.08 -6.79
C THR A 32 4.62 -7.36 -6.73
N HIS A 33 5.26 -8.52 -6.58
CA HIS A 33 4.62 -9.82 -6.73
C HIS A 33 4.80 -10.70 -5.49
N PRO A 34 3.83 -11.56 -5.17
CA PRO A 34 4.06 -12.66 -4.23
C PRO A 34 5.03 -13.67 -4.84
N LEU A 35 5.80 -14.35 -3.99
CA LEU A 35 6.57 -15.52 -4.39
C LEU A 35 5.75 -16.76 -4.00
N MET A 36 5.30 -17.54 -4.98
CA MET A 36 4.49 -18.75 -4.76
C MET A 36 5.36 -20.00 -4.78
N ASP A 37 4.97 -21.05 -4.05
CA ASP A 37 5.64 -22.34 -4.06
C ASP A 37 5.37 -23.05 -5.41
N GLY A 38 6.43 -23.57 -6.05
CA GLY A 38 6.30 -24.26 -7.33
C GLY A 38 5.67 -25.64 -7.23
N SER A 39 5.62 -26.22 -6.02
CA SER A 39 5.01 -27.52 -5.76
C SER A 39 3.59 -27.43 -5.17
N ASP A 40 3.25 -26.28 -4.60
CA ASP A 40 1.96 -25.99 -3.97
C ASP A 40 1.51 -24.58 -4.37
N PRO A 41 0.73 -24.43 -5.46
CA PRO A 41 0.44 -23.12 -6.05
C PRO A 41 -0.37 -22.19 -5.13
N ASP A 42 -1.04 -22.72 -4.10
CA ASP A 42 -1.82 -21.95 -3.14
C ASP A 42 -0.97 -21.40 -1.97
N LYS A 43 0.33 -21.73 -1.96
CA LYS A 43 1.22 -21.38 -0.85
C LYS A 43 2.15 -20.23 -1.21
N CYS A 44 1.93 -19.09 -0.57
CA CYS A 44 2.84 -17.96 -0.61
C CYS A 44 4.07 -18.21 0.28
N VAL A 45 5.26 -18.14 -0.30
CA VAL A 45 6.56 -18.40 0.34
C VAL A 45 7.46 -17.16 0.35
N GLY A 46 6.90 -15.98 0.04
CA GLY A 46 7.67 -14.74 0.03
C GLY A 46 7.12 -13.63 -0.85
N ALA A 47 8.01 -12.74 -1.27
CA ALA A 47 7.69 -11.61 -2.14
C ALA A 47 8.87 -11.24 -3.03
N ILE A 48 8.59 -10.61 -4.17
CA ILE A 48 9.55 -10.08 -5.12
C ILE A 48 9.39 -8.55 -5.20
N GLY A 49 10.51 -7.84 -5.14
CA GLY A 49 10.55 -6.39 -5.28
C GLY A 49 11.83 -5.90 -5.92
N PHE A 50 11.97 -4.59 -6.05
CA PHE A 50 13.19 -3.97 -6.59
C PHE A 50 13.51 -2.67 -5.85
N SER A 51 14.78 -2.25 -5.94
CA SER A 51 15.21 -0.94 -5.41
C SER A 51 14.75 0.16 -6.34
N VAL A 52 14.23 1.24 -5.78
CA VAL A 52 13.94 2.48 -6.51
C VAL A 52 15.15 3.41 -6.64
N ARG A 53 16.31 2.99 -6.11
CA ARG A 53 17.56 3.77 -6.09
C ARG A 53 18.72 3.09 -6.82
N GLU A 54 18.65 1.77 -6.98
CA GLU A 54 19.71 0.94 -7.56
C GLU A 54 19.11 -0.08 -8.52
N ASN A 55 19.88 -0.54 -9.51
CA ASN A 55 19.45 -1.63 -10.39
C ASN A 55 19.57 -2.99 -9.70
N LYS A 56 18.69 -3.25 -8.74
CA LYS A 56 18.71 -4.45 -7.91
C LYS A 56 17.30 -5.00 -7.67
N VAL A 57 17.15 -6.29 -7.96
CA VAL A 57 15.94 -7.08 -7.65
C VAL A 57 16.14 -7.80 -6.32
N TYR A 58 15.09 -7.86 -5.51
CA TYR A 58 15.05 -8.52 -4.21
C TYR A 58 14.03 -9.66 -4.25
N VAL A 59 14.46 -10.80 -3.70
CA VAL A 59 13.60 -11.96 -3.47
C VAL A 59 13.60 -12.23 -1.97
N PHE A 60 12.47 -11.92 -1.34
CA PHE A 60 12.26 -12.14 0.09
C PHE A 60 11.63 -13.52 0.27
N LYS A 61 12.28 -14.41 1.02
CA LYS A 61 11.70 -15.71 1.41
C LYS A 61 11.13 -15.59 2.82
N ALA A 62 9.90 -16.02 3.01
CA ALA A 62 9.21 -15.95 4.29
C ALA A 62 8.26 -17.13 4.48
N LYS A 63 8.02 -17.53 5.73
CA LYS A 63 7.03 -18.56 6.07
C LYS A 63 5.60 -18.02 6.09
N ALA A 64 5.46 -16.71 6.31
CA ALA A 64 4.20 -15.99 6.32
C ALA A 64 4.44 -14.60 5.74
N VAL A 65 3.49 -14.10 4.95
CA VAL A 65 3.57 -12.81 4.27
C VAL A 65 2.31 -12.01 4.58
N MET A 66 2.47 -10.75 4.95
CA MET A 66 1.37 -9.82 5.20
C MET A 66 1.41 -8.68 4.17
N ALA A 67 0.34 -8.56 3.37
CA ALA A 67 0.18 -7.47 2.42
C ALA A 67 -0.48 -6.26 3.09
N ALA A 68 0.30 -5.23 3.40
CA ALA A 68 -0.16 -4.00 4.06
C ALA A 68 0.20 -2.73 3.26
N MET A 69 -0.06 -2.75 1.95
CA MET A 69 0.38 -1.72 0.99
C MET A 69 -0.73 -0.71 0.63
N GLY A 70 -1.73 -0.54 1.52
CA GLY A 70 -2.83 0.40 1.34
C GLY A 70 -3.87 -0.04 0.30
N GLY A 71 -4.77 0.89 -0.05
CA GLY A 71 -5.84 0.71 -1.03
C GLY A 71 -5.45 1.13 -2.46
N ALA A 72 -6.42 1.58 -3.25
CA ALA A 72 -6.22 2.05 -4.62
C ALA A 72 -6.78 3.47 -4.85
N VAL A 73 -5.98 4.34 -5.45
CA VAL A 73 -6.30 5.74 -5.80
C VAL A 73 -5.91 5.97 -7.27
N HIS A 74 -6.46 7.02 -7.88
CA HIS A 74 -6.26 7.36 -9.31
C HIS A 74 -6.76 6.30 -10.31
N VAL A 75 -7.57 5.34 -9.84
CA VAL A 75 -8.29 4.39 -10.71
C VAL A 75 -9.47 5.05 -11.45
N PHE A 76 -9.95 6.20 -10.95
CA PHE A 76 -10.93 7.06 -11.61
C PHE A 76 -10.31 8.42 -11.92
N LYS A 77 -10.79 9.07 -12.98
CA LYS A 77 -10.38 10.44 -13.33
C LYS A 77 -10.83 11.41 -12.21
N PRO A 78 -9.91 12.16 -11.57
CA PRO A 78 -10.27 13.13 -10.54
C PRO A 78 -10.88 14.41 -11.14
N ARG A 79 -11.50 15.24 -10.30
CA ARG A 79 -12.05 16.55 -10.73
C ARG A 79 -11.00 17.56 -11.18
N SER A 80 -9.76 17.45 -10.67
CA SER A 80 -8.63 18.30 -11.08
C SER A 80 -7.59 17.46 -11.81
N THR A 81 -7.24 17.84 -13.05
CA THR A 81 -6.35 17.04 -13.92
C THR A 81 -5.01 17.70 -14.26
N GLY A 82 -4.79 18.95 -13.82
CA GLY A 82 -3.49 19.62 -13.89
C GLY A 82 -2.64 19.30 -12.67
N GLU A 83 -1.95 20.31 -12.12
CA GLU A 83 -1.16 20.16 -10.87
C GLU A 83 -1.99 19.66 -9.68
N GLY A 84 -3.31 19.89 -9.69
CA GLY A 84 -4.25 19.38 -8.70
C GLY A 84 -4.48 17.86 -8.75
N PHE A 85 -3.93 17.14 -9.73
CA PHE A 85 -4.11 15.69 -9.86
C PHE A 85 -3.64 14.92 -8.62
N GLY A 86 -2.55 15.36 -7.98
CA GLY A 86 -2.02 14.72 -6.76
C GLY A 86 -2.83 15.00 -5.48
N ARG A 87 -3.90 15.80 -5.54
CA ARG A 87 -4.73 16.20 -4.38
C ARG A 87 -5.91 15.25 -4.16
N SER A 88 -5.69 13.95 -4.31
CA SER A 88 -6.69 12.94 -4.02
C SER A 88 -7.07 12.93 -2.54
N TRP A 89 -8.34 12.60 -2.22
CA TRP A 89 -8.79 12.47 -0.82
C TRP A 89 -8.01 11.41 -0.04
N TYR A 90 -7.84 10.25 -0.67
CA TYR A 90 -7.06 9.14 -0.14
C TYR A 90 -5.61 9.25 -0.66
N PRO A 91 -4.59 8.70 0.01
CA PRO A 91 -3.21 8.99 -0.32
C PRO A 91 -2.82 8.63 -1.77
N PRO A 92 -2.20 9.54 -2.53
CA PRO A 92 -1.91 9.33 -3.97
C PRO A 92 -0.85 8.27 -4.24
N PHE A 93 -0.09 7.86 -3.21
CA PHE A 93 0.91 6.79 -3.28
C PHE A 93 0.30 5.37 -3.15
N ASN A 94 -1.01 5.25 -2.93
CA ASN A 94 -1.71 3.96 -2.87
C ASN A 94 -2.20 3.56 -4.28
N SER A 95 -1.48 2.64 -4.93
CA SER A 95 -1.71 2.23 -6.33
C SER A 95 -2.54 0.95 -6.50
N GLY A 96 -3.12 0.41 -5.42
CA GLY A 96 -3.79 -0.90 -5.46
C GLY A 96 -2.84 -2.10 -5.33
N ALA A 97 -1.62 -1.89 -4.84
CA ALA A 97 -0.61 -2.93 -4.70
C ALA A 97 -1.08 -4.11 -3.83
N SER A 98 -1.80 -3.86 -2.73
CA SER A 98 -2.35 -4.95 -1.89
C SER A 98 -3.32 -5.82 -2.69
N THR A 99 -4.28 -5.20 -3.38
CA THR A 99 -5.27 -5.91 -4.20
C THR A 99 -4.60 -6.73 -5.30
N PHE A 100 -3.64 -6.15 -6.03
CA PHE A 100 -2.88 -6.89 -7.05
C PHE A 100 -2.14 -8.07 -6.44
N PHE A 101 -1.37 -7.83 -5.37
CA PHE A 101 -0.53 -8.85 -4.75
C PHE A 101 -1.35 -10.05 -4.27
N THR A 102 -2.47 -9.80 -3.60
CA THR A 102 -3.33 -10.88 -3.06
C THR A 102 -4.12 -11.58 -4.17
N ALA A 103 -4.65 -10.84 -5.15
CA ALA A 103 -5.34 -11.43 -6.29
C ALA A 103 -4.40 -12.33 -7.11
N TYR A 104 -3.17 -11.86 -7.34
CA TYR A 104 -2.14 -12.62 -8.05
C TYR A 104 -1.76 -13.90 -7.30
N ALA A 105 -1.75 -13.86 -5.96
CA ALA A 105 -1.53 -15.03 -5.11
C ALA A 105 -2.72 -16.01 -5.09
N GLY A 106 -3.83 -15.72 -5.78
CA GLY A 106 -5.04 -16.54 -5.76
C GLY A 106 -5.92 -16.35 -4.51
N ALA A 107 -5.66 -15.33 -3.69
CA ALA A 107 -6.47 -15.07 -2.51
C ALA A 107 -7.88 -14.57 -2.89
N GLU A 108 -8.89 -15.04 -2.17
CA GLU A 108 -10.27 -14.59 -2.35
C GLU A 108 -10.40 -13.10 -2.05
N LEU A 109 -11.03 -12.37 -2.97
CA LEU A 109 -11.40 -10.97 -2.79
C LEU A 109 -12.90 -10.86 -2.54
N THR A 110 -13.28 -9.97 -1.63
CA THR A 110 -14.69 -9.72 -1.30
C THR A 110 -15.03 -8.24 -1.47
N SER A 111 -16.30 -7.95 -1.78
CA SER A 111 -16.87 -6.61 -1.88
C SER A 111 -16.08 -5.62 -2.76
N GLN A 112 -15.45 -6.08 -3.83
CA GLN A 112 -14.62 -5.23 -4.71
C GLN A 112 -15.45 -4.20 -5.50
N GLU A 113 -16.76 -4.38 -5.57
CA GLU A 113 -17.72 -3.43 -6.13
C GLU A 113 -17.95 -2.21 -5.22
N ILE A 114 -17.66 -2.33 -3.93
CA ILE A 114 -17.86 -1.27 -2.96
C ILE A 114 -16.75 -0.22 -3.10
N ARG A 115 -17.17 1.03 -3.32
CA ARG A 115 -16.28 2.18 -3.43
C ARG A 115 -16.68 3.24 -2.43
N PHE A 116 -15.70 3.96 -1.90
CA PHE A 116 -15.94 5.08 -0.99
C PHE A 116 -15.84 6.41 -1.73
N ILE A 117 -16.94 7.17 -1.73
CA ILE A 117 -17.02 8.50 -2.35
C ILE A 117 -17.12 9.56 -1.23
N PRO A 118 -16.00 10.20 -0.85
CA PRO A 118 -15.97 11.12 0.28
C PRO A 118 -16.61 12.47 -0.06
N VAL A 119 -17.51 12.94 0.82
CA VAL A 119 -18.01 14.33 0.80
C VAL A 119 -17.07 15.19 1.62
N ARG A 120 -16.36 16.12 0.97
CA ARG A 120 -15.35 17.02 1.58
C ARG A 120 -15.46 18.43 0.98
N PHE A 121 -14.69 19.36 1.52
CA PHE A 121 -14.54 20.68 0.92
C PHE A 121 -14.02 20.55 -0.53
N LYS A 122 -14.66 21.27 -1.44
CA LYS A 122 -14.36 21.28 -2.87
C LYS A 122 -12.89 21.71 -3.12
N ASP A 123 -12.25 21.10 -4.11
CA ASP A 123 -10.88 21.40 -4.60
C ASP A 123 -9.74 21.21 -3.57
N GLY A 124 -10.07 20.84 -2.33
CA GLY A 124 -9.14 20.26 -1.37
C GLY A 124 -8.87 18.80 -1.69
N TYR A 125 -8.62 18.00 -0.65
CA TYR A 125 -8.54 16.54 -0.72
C TYR A 125 -9.93 15.93 -1.02
N GLY A 126 -10.54 16.28 -2.15
CA GLY A 126 -11.85 15.84 -2.62
C GLY A 126 -11.73 15.10 -3.96
N PRO A 127 -12.64 14.16 -4.27
CA PRO A 127 -12.59 13.34 -5.48
C PRO A 127 -12.95 14.14 -6.73
#